data_AF-A0A357M285-F1
#
_entry.id   AF-A0A357M285-F1
#
_cell.length_a   1.000
_cell.length_b   1.000
_cell.length_c   1.000
_cell.angle_alpha   90.00
_cell.angle_beta   90.00
_cell.angle_gamma   90.00
#
_symmetry.space_group_name_H-M   'P 1'
#
loop_
_entity.id
_entity.type
_entity.pdbx_description
1 polymer ?
#
loop_
_entity_poly.entity_id
_entity_poly.type
_entity_poly.pdbx_seq_one_letter_code
_entity_poly.pdbx_strand_id
1 'polypeptide(L)' 'MENHDPKLSIRKLAKDINYHFDSVRRMYEDEMVQYPRDLLLKLCLYFNVQPGELIGIEELNESDCTIEEVIGENGLSKS' A
#
# COMPACT_ATOMS: atom_id res chain seq x y z
N MET A 1 12.96 -13.80 -0.65
CA MET A 1 11.60 -14.21 -1.06
C MET A 1 10.74 -14.16 0.18
N GLU A 2 10.15 -13.01 0.46
CA GLU A 2 9.29 -12.82 1.63
C GLU A 2 8.00 -13.61 1.46
N ASN A 3 7.67 -14.40 2.48
CA ASN A 3 6.46 -15.18 2.54
C ASN A 3 5.30 -14.24 2.86
N HIS A 4 4.71 -13.60 1.84
CA HIS A 4 3.38 -13.02 1.99
C HIS A 4 2.41 -14.15 2.30
N ASP A 5 1.88 -14.17 3.52
CA ASP A 5 0.88 -15.13 3.93
C ASP A 5 -0.39 -14.89 3.09
N PRO A 6 -0.71 -15.73 2.09
CA PRO A 6 -1.73 -15.43 1.07
C PRO A 6 -3.16 -15.41 1.65
N LYS A 7 -3.30 -15.56 2.97
CA LYS A 7 -4.57 -15.61 3.69
C LYS A 7 -4.96 -14.30 4.36
N LEU A 8 -4.06 -13.32 4.47
CA LEU A 8 -4.40 -12.06 5.12
C LEU A 8 -5.02 -11.08 4.11
N SER A 9 -6.34 -11.10 4.00
CA SER A 9 -7.07 -10.09 3.22
C SER A 9 -7.16 -8.75 3.97
N ILE A 10 -7.17 -7.63 3.24
CA ILE A 10 -7.39 -6.28 3.80
C ILE A 10 -8.67 -6.22 4.65
N ARG A 11 -9.73 -6.93 4.24
CA ARG A 11 -10.99 -7.05 5.00
C ARG A 11 -10.80 -7.73 6.36
N LYS A 12 -9.96 -8.76 6.43
CA LYS A 12 -9.63 -9.46 7.67
C LYS A 12 -8.78 -8.57 8.57
N LEU A 13 -7.75 -7.94 8.00
CA LEU A 13 -6.89 -6.98 8.71
C LEU A 13 -7.71 -5.88 9.37
N ALA A 14 -8.59 -5.19 8.62
CA ALA A 14 -9.42 -4.10 9.15
C ALA A 14 -10.30 -4.55 10.32
N LYS A 15 -10.84 -5.77 10.27
CA LYS A 15 -11.60 -6.35 11.39
C LYS A 15 -10.71 -6.63 12.60
N ASP A 16 -9.53 -7.20 12.38
CA ASP A 16 -8.62 -7.59 13.46
C ASP A 16 -8.08 -6.39 14.22
N ILE A 17 -7.74 -5.29 13.52
CA ILE A 17 -7.32 -4.03 14.15
C ILE A 17 -8.48 -3.14 14.58
N ASN A 18 -9.73 -3.59 14.36
CA ASN A 18 -10.96 -2.85 14.60
C ASN A 18 -10.89 -1.41 14.03
N TYR A 19 -10.77 -1.31 12.70
CA TYR A 19 -10.66 -0.05 11.96
C TYR A 19 -11.55 -0.05 10.73
N HIS A 20 -11.83 1.13 10.19
CA HIS A 20 -12.61 1.27 8.96
C HIS A 20 -11.89 0.62 7.77
N PHE A 21 -12.61 -0.25 7.06
CA PHE A 21 -12.10 -0.93 5.87
C PHE A 21 -11.52 0.05 4.85
N ASP A 22 -12.23 1.15 4.55
CA ASP A 22 -11.78 2.15 3.58
C ASP A 22 -10.46 2.79 3.97
N SER A 23 -10.22 3.05 5.27
CA SER A 23 -8.95 3.61 5.72
C SER A 23 -7.79 2.62 5.53
N VAL A 24 -8.00 1.33 5.82
CA VAL A 24 -6.95 0.32 5.64
C VAL A 24 -6.68 0.10 4.15
N ARG A 25 -7.74 0.08 3.31
CA ARG A 25 -7.62 -0.02 1.85
C ARG A 25 -6.82 1.14 1.26
N ARG A 26 -7.18 2.37 1.59
CA ARG A 26 -6.51 3.58 1.07
C ARG A 26 -5.05 3.66 1.50
N MET A 27 -4.71 3.17 2.69
CA MET A 27 -3.31 3.07 3.12
C MET A 27 -2.55 1.99 2.33
N TYR A 28 -3.18 0.85 2.07
CA TYR A 28 -2.58 -0.23 1.28
C TYR A 28 -2.36 0.17 -0.20
N GLU A 29 -3.25 0.98 -0.76
CA GLU A 29 -3.19 1.48 -2.14
C GLU A 29 -2.37 2.78 -2.27
N ASP A 30 -1.69 3.23 -1.22
CA ASP A 30 -0.92 4.49 -1.16
C ASP A 30 -1.72 5.75 -1.57
N GLU A 31 -3.04 5.74 -1.40
CA GLU A 31 -3.94 6.87 -1.71
C GLU A 31 -4.00 7.92 -0.58
N MET A 32 -3.19 7.77 0.46
CA MET A 32 -3.18 8.64 1.64
C MET A 32 -2.00 9.61 1.63
N VAL A 33 -2.30 10.90 1.60
CA VAL A 33 -1.29 11.96 1.81
C VAL A 33 -0.90 12.10 3.29
N GLN A 34 -1.82 11.80 4.20
CA GLN A 34 -1.61 11.90 5.64
C GLN A 34 -2.13 10.64 6.32
N TYR A 35 -1.24 9.97 7.05
CA TYR A 35 -1.55 8.76 7.79
C TYR A 35 -2.03 9.06 9.21
N PRO A 36 -3.24 8.61 9.60
CA PRO A 36 -3.70 8.71 10.99
C PRO A 36 -2.74 7.96 11.93
N ARG A 37 -2.28 8.63 13.00
CA ARG A 37 -1.29 8.05 13.94
C ARG A 37 -1.81 6.79 14.62
N ASP A 38 -3.10 6.73 14.90
CA ASP A 38 -3.77 5.58 15.49
C ASP A 38 -3.84 4.38 14.53
N LEU A 39 -4.06 4.62 13.24
CA LEU A 39 -3.99 3.58 12.21
C LEU A 39 -2.57 3.00 12.12
N LEU A 40 -1.55 3.86 12.04
CA LEU A 40 -0.16 3.43 12.01
C LEU A 40 0.22 2.62 13.25
N LEU A 41 -0.14 3.11 14.44
CA LEU A 41 0.13 2.40 15.70
C LEU A 41 -0.53 1.01 15.70
N LYS A 42 -1.80 0.91 15.29
CA LYS A 42 -2.51 -0.37 15.23
C LYS A 42 -1.85 -1.36 14.27
N LEU A 43 -1.42 -0.90 13.10
CA LEU A 43 -0.73 -1.74 12.12
C LEU A 43 0.65 -2.18 12.61
N CYS A 44 1.43 -1.25 13.19
CA CYS A 44 2.72 -1.56 13.80
C CYS A 44 2.58 -2.63 14.90
N LEU A 45 1.57 -2.51 15.76
CA LEU A 45 1.29 -3.52 16.79
C LEU A 45 0.82 -4.86 16.22
N TYR A 46 0.00 -4.83 15.16
CA TYR A 46 -0.53 -6.05 14.53
C TYR A 46 0.58 -6.86 13.84
N PHE A 47 1.46 -6.19 13.10
CA PHE A 47 2.56 -6.82 12.37
C PHE A 47 3.84 -6.94 13.19
N ASN A 48 3.89 -6.33 14.38
CA ASN A 48 5.07 -6.24 15.23
C ASN A 48 6.28 -5.63 14.50
N VAL A 49 6.06 -4.51 13.81
CA VAL A 49 7.05 -3.75 13.02
C VAL A 49 7.11 -2.30 13.47
N GLN A 50 8.17 -1.58 13.09
CA GLN A 50 8.29 -0.14 13.30
C GLN A 50 7.65 0.65 12.14
N PRO A 51 7.27 1.93 12.37
CA PRO A 51 6.68 2.76 11.30
C PRO A 51 7.55 2.90 10.05
N GLY A 52 8.88 2.90 10.20
CA GLY A 52 9.80 2.98 9.05
C GLY A 52 9.87 1.72 8.18
N GLU A 53 9.39 0.59 8.69
CA GLU A 53 9.21 -0.64 7.90
C GLU A 53 7.86 -0.65 7.16
N LEU A 54 6.90 0.17 7.62
CA LEU A 54 5.57 0.29 7.02
C LEU A 54 5.48 1.43 6.00
N ILE A 55 6.24 2.51 6.21
CA ILE A 55 6.31 3.68 5.34
C ILE A 55 7.79 3.95 5.05
N GLY A 56 8.25 3.42 3.93
CA GLY A 56 9.61 3.62 3.41
C GLY A 56 9.58 4.49 2.15
N ILE A 57 10.73 5.07 1.84
CA ILE A 57 10.99 5.60 0.49
C ILE A 57 11.72 4.47 -0.24
N GLU A 58 11.12 3.98 -1.32
CA GLU A 58 11.85 3.10 -2.23
C GLU A 58 12.88 3.95 -2.98
N GLU A 59 14.17 3.64 -2.80
CA GLU A 59 15.16 4.10 -3.76
C GLU A 59 14.80 3.43 -5.09
N LEU A 60 14.47 4.24 -6.11
CA LEU A 60 14.19 3.77 -7.47
C LEU A 60 15.41 3.00 -8.00
N ASN A 61 15.46 1.71 -7.72
CA ASN A 61 16.27 0.78 -8.47
C ASN A 61 15.52 0.52 -9.78
N GLU A 62 16.22 0.53 -10.91
CA GLU A 62 15.67 0.45 -12.28
C GLU A 62 14.72 -0.75 -12.54
N SER A 63 14.54 -1.65 -11.57
CA SER A 63 13.81 -2.91 -11.69
C SER A 63 12.38 -2.94 -11.15
N ASP A 64 11.96 -2.01 -10.28
CA ASP A 64 10.63 -2.10 -9.63
C ASP A 64 9.68 -0.97 -10.09
N CYS A 65 9.29 -1.02 -11.36
CA CYS A 65 8.05 -0.40 -11.82
C CYS A 65 7.05 -1.55 -12.09
N THR A 66 6.08 -1.77 -11.22
CA THR A 66 4.95 -2.63 -11.60
C THR A 66 4.05 -1.87 -12.58
N ILE A 67 3.76 -2.54 -13.69
CA ILE A 67 3.17 -2.01 -14.92
C ILE A 67 1.67 -1.77 -14.75
N GLU A 68 1.25 -0.70 -14.08
CA GLU A 68 -0.09 -0.08 -14.18
C GLU A 68 0.11 1.40 -13.77
N GLU A 69 0.19 2.46 -14.59
CA GLU A 69 -0.35 2.81 -15.91
C GLU A 69 0.67 3.71 -16.65
N VAL A 70 1.31 3.23 -17.74
CA VAL A 70 2.08 4.12 -18.65
C VAL A 70 1.61 4.02 -20.11
N ILE A 71 0.50 3.32 -20.41
CA ILE A 71 0.10 3.15 -21.82
C ILE A 71 -1.41 3.39 -22.05
N GLY A 72 -1.71 4.60 -22.52
CA GLY A 72 -2.97 5.01 -23.15
C GLY A 72 -3.15 6.53 -23.00
N GLU A 73 -2.97 7.40 -23.98
CA GLU A 73 -2.90 7.25 -25.42
C GLU A 73 -1.98 8.36 -25.99
N ASN A 74 -0.85 7.98 -26.58
CA ASN A 74 -0.17 8.82 -27.56
C ASN A 74 -0.50 8.24 -28.94
N GLY A 75 -1.40 8.90 -29.69
CA GLY A 75 -1.64 8.53 -31.08
C GLY A 75 -2.86 9.15 -31.73
N LEU A 76 -2.74 10.40 -32.21
CA LEU A 76 -3.19 10.69 -33.57
C LEU A 76 -2.46 11.90 -34.18
N SER A 77 -1.26 11.64 -34.70
CA SER A 77 -0.83 12.34 -35.91
C SER A 77 -1.63 11.77 -37.08
N LYS A 78 -2.50 12.58 -37.67
CA LYS A 78 -2.94 12.39 -39.06
C LYS A 78 -2.77 13.71 -39.79
N SER A 79 -1.85 13.63 -40.76
CA SER A 79 -1.73 14.33 -42.04
C SER A 79 -2.16 15.80 -42.15
#